data_AF-A0A950E382-F1
#
_entry.id   AF-A0A950E382-F1
#
_cell.length_a   1.000
_cell.length_b   1.000
_cell.length_c   1.000
_cell.angle_alpha   90.00
_cell.angle_beta   90.00
_cell.angle_gamma   90.00
#
_symmetry.space_group_name_H-M   'P 1'
#
loop_
_entity.id
_entity.type
_entity.pdbx_description
1 polymer ?
#
loop_
_entity_poly.entity_id
_entity_poly.type
_entity_poly.pdbx_seq_one_letter_code
_entity_poly.pdbx_strand_id
1 'polypeptide(L)' 'MPSLTARLPLAVNTFVWYSPLTDVHLAELVPRLAEWGFEGVEMPLENRGDWDPVAAGELLERHG' A
#
# COMPACT_ATOMS: atom_id res chain seq x y z
N MET A 1 -11.81 -11.15 -23.18
CA MET A 1 -11.32 -11.67 -21.89
C MET A 1 -9.82 -11.51 -21.86
N PRO A 2 -9.21 -11.05 -20.76
CA PRO A 2 -7.76 -10.98 -20.68
C PRO A 2 -7.16 -12.38 -20.89
N SER A 3 -6.02 -12.44 -21.58
CA SER A 3 -5.29 -13.69 -21.82
C SER A 3 -4.93 -14.34 -20.49
N LEU A 4 -4.98 -15.68 -20.40
CA LEU A 4 -4.48 -16.44 -19.25
C LEU A 4 -2.96 -16.29 -19.03
N THR A 5 -2.26 -15.62 -19.95
CA THR A 5 -0.84 -15.26 -19.86
C THR A 5 -0.59 -13.79 -19.53
N ALA A 6 -1.63 -12.96 -19.40
CA ALA A 6 -1.45 -11.56 -19.03
C ALA A 6 -0.94 -11.46 -17.58
N ARG A 7 0.15 -10.73 -17.38
CA ARG A 7 0.67 -10.43 -16.03
C ARG A 7 -0.31 -9.52 -15.30
N LEU A 8 -0.70 -9.92 -14.10
CA LEU A 8 -1.43 -9.08 -13.15
C LEU A 8 -0.46 -8.47 -12.13
N PRO A 9 -0.73 -7.25 -11.64
CA PRO A 9 0.09 -6.64 -10.60
C PRO A 9 -0.04 -7.43 -9.29
N LEU A 10 1.07 -7.57 -8.58
CA LEU A 10 1.09 -8.18 -7.25
C LEU A 10 0.93 -7.11 -6.18
N ALA A 11 -0.22 -7.11 -5.48
CA ALA A 11 -0.49 -6.20 -4.39
C ALA A 11 -0.47 -6.92 -3.03
N VAL A 12 -0.31 -6.16 -1.94
CA VAL A 12 -0.36 -6.69 -0.57
C VAL A 12 -1.23 -5.84 0.34
N ASN A 13 -1.91 -6.50 1.27
CA ASN A 13 -2.68 -5.86 2.32
C ASN A 13 -1.81 -5.52 3.53
N THR A 14 -1.89 -4.29 4.02
CA THR A 14 -1.04 -3.82 5.13
C THR A 14 -1.36 -4.45 6.49
N PHE A 15 -2.53 -5.09 6.66
CA PHE A 15 -2.88 -5.81 7.90
C PHE A 15 -2.04 -7.07 8.15
N VAL A 16 -1.21 -7.47 7.18
CA VAL A 16 -0.14 -8.44 7.43
C VAL A 16 0.81 -7.94 8.53
N TRP A 17 0.98 -6.62 8.67
CA TRP A 17 1.90 -6.01 9.65
C TRP A 17 1.18 -5.16 10.70
N TYR A 18 0.22 -4.32 10.32
CA TYR A 18 -0.36 -3.32 11.23
C TYR A 18 -1.87 -3.22 11.12
N SER A 19 -2.55 -3.15 12.27
CA SER A 19 -3.98 -2.87 12.45
C SER A 19 -4.16 -2.15 13.79
N PRO A 20 -4.61 -0.88 13.83
CA PRO A 20 -4.93 -0.03 12.68
C PRO A 20 -3.69 0.42 11.89
N LEU A 21 -3.88 0.73 10.61
CA LEU A 21 -2.87 1.37 9.76
C LEU A 21 -2.77 2.86 10.13
N THR A 22 -1.57 3.43 10.19
CA THR A 22 -1.39 4.87 10.50
C THR A 22 -0.41 5.52 9.52
N ASP A 23 -0.31 6.86 9.53
CA ASP A 23 0.71 7.58 8.73
C ASP A 23 2.15 7.11 9.02
N VAL A 24 2.46 6.81 10.29
CA VAL A 24 3.78 6.30 10.70
C VAL A 24 4.02 4.91 10.11
N HIS A 25 3.01 4.04 10.15
CA HIS A 25 3.08 2.71 9.56
C HIS A 25 3.24 2.78 8.03
N LEU A 26 2.54 3.70 7.37
CA LEU A 26 2.66 3.93 5.93
C LEU A 26 4.07 4.36 5.55
N ALA A 27 4.64 5.35 6.25
CA ALA A 27 6.00 5.86 6.01
C ALA A 27 7.07 4.77 6.16
N GLU A 28 6.84 3.78 7.03
CA GLU A 28 7.72 2.62 7.19
C GLU A 28 7.51 1.57 6.09
N LEU A 29 6.26 1.21 5.80
CA LEU A 29 5.96 0.07 4.94
C LEU A 29 6.14 0.38 3.46
N VAL A 30 5.64 1.52 2.96
CA VAL A 30 5.60 1.79 1.50
C VAL A 30 6.98 1.62 0.83
N PRO A 31 8.09 2.17 1.37
CA PRO A 31 9.41 1.97 0.77
C PRO A 31 9.85 0.49 0.75
N ARG A 32 9.55 -0.26 1.81
CA ARG A 32 9.93 -1.69 1.90
C ARG A 32 9.11 -2.57 0.96
N LEU A 33 7.82 -2.29 0.84
CA LEU A 33 6.93 -3.02 -0.06
C LEU A 33 7.36 -2.86 -1.52
N ALA A 34 7.74 -1.63 -1.91
CA ALA A 34 8.33 -1.36 -3.21
C ALA A 34 9.67 -2.11 -3.40
N GLU A 35 10.55 -2.11 -2.39
CA GLU A 35 11.82 -2.86 -2.42
C GLU A 35 11.61 -4.38 -2.56
N TRP A 36 10.57 -4.92 -1.93
CA TRP A 36 10.21 -6.34 -2.04
C TRP A 36 9.52 -6.71 -3.36
N GLY A 37 9.17 -5.72 -4.19
CA GLY A 37 8.60 -5.92 -5.52
C GLY A 37 7.08 -6.00 -5.58
N PHE A 38 6.37 -5.51 -4.55
CA PHE A 38 4.92 -5.29 -4.67
C PHE A 38 4.62 -4.08 -5.56
N GLU A 39 3.60 -4.21 -6.38
CA GLU A 39 3.15 -3.23 -7.38
C GLU A 39 1.87 -2.50 -6.94
N GLY A 40 1.43 -2.75 -5.71
CA GLY A 40 0.25 -2.12 -5.14
C GLY A 40 0.11 -2.43 -3.66
N VAL A 41 -0.58 -1.55 -2.97
CA VAL A 41 -0.89 -1.72 -1.55
C VAL A 41 -2.38 -1.54 -1.33
N GLU A 42 -2.98 -2.47 -0.58
CA GLU A 42 -4.31 -2.28 -0.03
C GLU A 42 -4.15 -1.66 1.36
N MET A 43 -4.75 -0.50 1.55
CA MET A 43 -4.66 0.32 2.77
C MET A 43 -6.03 0.36 3.46
N PRO A 44 -6.35 -0.59 4.35
CA PRO A 44 -7.62 -0.56 5.05
C PRO A 44 -7.73 0.68 5.95
N LEU A 45 -8.93 1.25 6.01
CA LEU A 45 -9.28 2.35 6.91
C LEU A 45 -10.20 1.80 8.00
N GLU A 46 -9.70 1.65 9.22
CA GLU A 46 -10.51 1.19 10.35
C GLU A 46 -11.31 2.33 10.95
N ASN A 47 -10.66 3.46 11.18
CA ASN A 47 -11.26 4.67 11.74
C ASN A 47 -10.97 5.87 10.86
N ARG A 48 -11.87 6.87 10.91
CA ARG A 48 -11.61 8.15 10.23
C ARG A 48 -10.39 8.81 10.87
N GLY A 49 -9.44 9.23 10.05
CA GLY A 49 -8.24 9.96 10.49
C GLY A 49 -7.10 9.07 10.97
N ASP A 50 -7.17 7.75 10.78
CA ASP A 50 -6.06 6.83 11.01
C ASP A 50 -4.83 7.21 10.17
N TRP A 51 -5.05 7.66 8.93
CA TRP A 51 -4.03 8.20 8.02
C TRP A 51 -4.60 9.34 7.17
N ASP A 52 -3.74 10.25 6.73
CA ASP A 52 -4.09 11.35 5.83
C ASP A 52 -4.04 10.87 4.36
N PRO A 53 -5.16 10.90 3.62
CA PRO A 53 -5.18 10.49 2.22
C PRO A 53 -4.26 11.31 1.31
N VAL A 54 -4.01 12.59 1.62
CA VAL A 54 -3.11 13.43 0.83
C VAL A 54 -1.67 12.98 1.03
N ALA A 55 -1.21 12.91 2.29
CA ALA A 55 0.13 12.43 2.61
C ALA A 55 0.38 10.98 2.13
N ALA A 56 -0.63 10.11 2.24
CA ALA A 56 -0.56 8.75 1.72
C ALA A 56 -0.39 8.72 0.20
N GLY A 57 -1.16 9.52 -0.54
CA GLY A 57 -1.03 9.65 -2.00
C GLY A 57 0.36 10.12 -2.42
N GLU A 58 0.87 11.18 -1.80
CA GLU A 58 2.22 11.69 -2.05
C GLU A 58 3.31 10.65 -1.75
N LEU A 59 3.12 9.84 -0.69
CA LEU A 59 4.04 8.77 -0.35
C LEU A 59 4.03 7.66 -1.40
N LEU A 60 2.86 7.26 -1.89
CA LEU A 60 2.75 6.25 -2.95
C LEU A 60 3.40 6.75 -4.25
N GLU A 61 3.12 7.97 -4.68
CA GLU A 61 3.72 8.57 -5.89
C GLU A 61 5.25 8.63 -5.83
N ARG A 62 5.83 8.82 -4.63
CA ARG A 62 7.29 8.78 -4.44
C ARG A 62 7.90 7.39 -4.62
N HIS A 63 7.12 6.32 -4.49
CA HIS A 63 7.61 4.94 -4.41
C HIS A 63 7.05 3.96 -5.46
N GLY A 64 6.05 4.35 -6.26
CA GLY A 64 5.56 3.57 -7.41
C GLY A 64 4.05 3.65 -7.59
#